data_AF-A0A7J7J3L6-F1
#
_entry.id   AF-A0A7J7J3L6-F1
#
_cell.length_a   1.000
_cell.length_b   1.000
_cell.length_c   1.000
_cell.angle_alpha   90.00
_cell.angle_beta   90.00
_cell.angle_gamma   90.00
#
_symmetry.space_group_name_H-M   'P 1'
#
loop_
_entity.id
_entity.type
_entity.pdbx_description
1 polymer ?
#
loop_
_entity_poly.entity_id
_entity_poly.type
_entity_poly.pdbx_seq_one_letter_code
_entity_poly.pdbx_strand_id
1 'polypeptide(L)'
;MSYSNKRTKFKIMSVAMKEAPQETERIRTNTDEDRKWQIQAAIVRIMKARKQLRHNLLIEEVIKQLNGRFNPSVSAIKKSIESLIEKQYMERTQNSKDEYCYIA
;
A
#
# COMPACT_ATOMS: atom_id res chain seq x y z
N MET A 1 11.41 -47.61 2.48
CA MET A 1 12.56 -47.04 1.75
C MET A 1 13.57 -46.56 2.78
N SER A 2 14.69 -47.26 2.93
CA SER A 2 15.72 -46.96 3.92
C SER A 2 16.95 -46.39 3.23
N TYR A 3 17.25 -45.11 3.49
CA TYR A 3 18.46 -44.45 3.00
C TYR A 3 19.67 -44.89 3.83
N SER A 4 20.77 -45.30 3.18
CA SER A 4 22.02 -45.70 3.83
C SER A 4 23.19 -44.96 3.19
N ASN A 5 23.98 -44.25 3.99
CA ASN A 5 25.16 -43.54 3.52
C ASN A 5 26.29 -43.61 4.57
N LYS A 6 27.51 -43.90 4.09
CA LYS A 6 28.69 -44.23 4.90
C LYS A 6 29.46 -43.01 5.44
N ARG A 7 29.09 -41.78 5.09
CA ARG A 7 29.74 -40.56 5.59
C ARG A 7 29.03 -40.06 6.86
N THR A 8 29.75 -39.81 7.95
CA THR A 8 29.13 -39.30 9.21
C THR A 8 28.81 -37.80 9.16
N LYS A 9 29.44 -37.05 8.25
CA LYS A 9 29.18 -35.62 8.02
C LYS A 9 28.55 -35.40 6.65
N PHE A 10 27.28 -35.04 6.65
CA PHE A 10 26.56 -34.63 5.44
C PHE A 10 26.58 -33.10 5.36
N LYS A 11 27.26 -32.55 4.35
CA LYS A 11 27.01 -31.17 3.96
C LYS A 11 25.73 -31.18 3.15
N ILE A 12 24.60 -31.10 3.86
CA ILE A 12 23.34 -30.70 3.23
C ILE A 12 23.64 -29.30 2.71
N MET A 13 23.82 -29.16 1.41
CA MET A 13 23.78 -27.84 0.81
C MET A 13 22.33 -27.41 0.99
N SER A 14 22.04 -26.75 2.12
CA SER A 14 20.80 -26.00 2.27
C SER A 14 20.74 -25.19 0.99
N VAL A 15 19.71 -25.43 0.18
CA VAL A 15 19.50 -24.64 -1.02
C VAL A 15 19.39 -23.22 -0.47
N ALA A 16 20.49 -22.48 -0.50
CA ALA A 16 20.44 -21.04 -0.37
C ALA A 16 19.75 -20.68 -1.67
N MET A 17 18.41 -20.70 -1.62
CA MET A 17 17.58 -20.14 -2.66
C MET A 17 17.99 -18.69 -2.68
N LYS A 18 19.02 -18.37 -3.47
CA LYS A 18 19.18 -17.03 -4.01
C LYS A 18 17.88 -16.86 -4.78
N GLU A 19 16.91 -16.22 -4.16
CA GLU A 19 15.62 -15.89 -4.77
C GLU A 19 15.93 -15.39 -6.17
N ALA A 20 15.35 -16.02 -7.19
CA ALA A 20 15.60 -15.62 -8.55
C ALA A 20 15.23 -14.14 -8.66
N PRO A 21 16.03 -13.30 -9.34
CA PRO A 21 15.77 -11.86 -9.41
C PRO A 21 14.34 -11.54 -9.86
N GLN A 22 13.78 -12.38 -10.74
CA GLN A 22 12.39 -12.30 -11.18
C GLN A 22 11.35 -12.53 -10.07
N GLU A 23 11.61 -13.40 -9.11
CA GLU A 23 10.72 -13.66 -7.97
C GLU A 23 10.73 -12.48 -6.99
N THR A 24 11.91 -11.92 -6.72
CA THR A 24 12.03 -10.73 -5.87
C THR A 24 11.30 -9.51 -6.43
N GLU A 25 11.31 -9.34 -7.76
CA GLU A 25 10.62 -8.25 -8.44
C GLU A 25 9.09 -8.42 -8.34
N ARG A 26 8.58 -9.65 -8.54
CA ARG A 26 7.15 -9.97 -8.37
C ARG A 26 6.65 -9.71 -6.94
N ILE A 27 7.45 -10.06 -5.93
CA ILE A 27 7.09 -9.83 -4.53
C ILE A 27 7.00 -8.32 -4.23
N ARG A 28 7.94 -7.53 -4.78
CA ARG A 28 7.93 -6.07 -4.65
C ARG A 28 6.69 -5.45 -5.30
N THR A 29 6.37 -5.84 -6.54
CA THR A 29 5.19 -5.30 -7.23
C THR A 29 3.89 -5.62 -6.49
N ASN A 30 3.75 -6.84 -5.97
CA ASN A 30 2.58 -7.21 -5.18
C ASN A 30 2.46 -6.37 -3.89
N THR A 31 3.60 -6.15 -3.22
CA THR A 31 3.64 -5.32 -2.00
C THR A 31 3.22 -3.87 -2.29
N ASP A 32 3.61 -3.31 -3.43
CA ASP A 32 3.28 -1.94 -3.80
C ASP A 32 1.79 -1.77 -4.15
N GLU A 33 1.19 -2.76 -4.81
CA GLU A 33 -0.27 -2.77 -5.02
C GLU A 33 -1.02 -2.89 -3.69
N ASP A 34 -0.60 -3.77 -2.78
CA ASP A 34 -1.21 -3.88 -1.45
C ASP A 34 -1.15 -2.56 -0.66
N ARG A 35 -0.02 -1.85 -0.73
CA ARG A 35 0.13 -0.53 -0.10
C ARG A 35 -0.82 0.49 -0.72
N LYS A 36 -0.96 0.51 -2.04
CA LYS A 36 -1.91 1.37 -2.76
C LYS A 36 -3.35 1.10 -2.32
N TRP A 37 -3.76 -0.17 -2.19
CA TRP A 37 -5.09 -0.52 -1.67
C TRP A 37 -5.29 -0.04 -0.23
N GLN A 38 -4.28 -0.18 0.63
CA GLN A 38 -4.36 0.31 2.01
C GLN A 38 -4.48 1.84 2.08
N ILE A 39 -3.78 2.58 1.22
CA ILE A 39 -3.90 4.04 1.11
C ILE A 39 -5.31 4.43 0.67
N GLN A 40 -5.83 3.83 -0.41
CA GLN A 40 -7.19 4.12 -0.88
C GLN A 40 -8.24 3.85 0.20
N ALA A 41 -8.14 2.71 0.90
CA ALA A 41 -9.04 2.37 1.98
C ALA A 41 -8.95 3.34 3.17
N ALA A 42 -7.76 3.84 3.50
CA ALA A 42 -7.57 4.85 4.53
C ALA A 42 -8.25 6.18 4.15
N ILE A 43 -8.02 6.67 2.93
CA ILE A 43 -8.65 7.90 2.42
C ILE A 43 -10.18 7.79 2.49
N VAL A 44 -10.76 6.69 2.01
CA VAL A 44 -12.22 6.50 2.03
C VAL A 44 -12.77 6.48 3.46
N ARG A 45 -12.10 5.80 4.41
CA ARG A 45 -12.52 5.80 5.83
C ARG A 45 -12.51 7.21 6.44
N ILE A 46 -11.45 7.98 6.19
CA ILE A 46 -11.32 9.37 6.66
C ILE A 46 -12.41 10.25 6.06
N MET A 47 -12.53 10.25 4.73
CA MET A 47 -13.50 11.08 4.01
C MET A 47 -14.94 10.74 4.37
N LYS A 48 -15.27 9.45 4.54
CA LYS A 48 -16.61 9.02 4.97
C LYS A 48 -17.01 9.57 6.34
N ALA A 49 -16.04 9.69 7.26
CA ALA A 49 -16.25 10.23 8.60
C ALA A 49 -16.29 11.76 8.64
N ARG A 50 -15.41 12.44 7.87
CA ARG A 50 -15.28 13.91 7.87
C ARG A 50 -16.27 14.61 6.95
N LYS A 51 -16.76 13.93 5.90
CA LYS A 51 -17.59 14.44 4.79
C LYS A 51 -16.94 15.50 3.91
N GLN A 52 -16.25 16.46 4.51
CA GLN A 52 -15.42 17.46 3.86
C GLN A 52 -14.06 17.56 4.53
N LEU A 53 -12.99 17.68 3.74
CA LEU A 53 -11.66 17.85 4.29
C LEU A 53 -10.72 18.55 3.30
N ARG A 54 -9.86 19.43 3.83
CA ARG A 54 -8.81 20.09 3.05
C ARG A 54 -7.67 19.14 2.71
N HIS A 55 -7.00 19.39 1.59
CA HIS A 55 -5.95 18.54 1.04
C HIS A 55 -4.82 18.23 2.02
N ASN A 56 -4.25 19.25 2.66
CA ASN A 56 -3.14 19.07 3.60
C ASN A 56 -3.57 18.25 4.82
N LEU A 57 -4.77 18.52 5.36
CA LEU A 57 -5.32 17.78 6.50
C LEU A 57 -5.60 16.32 6.13
N LEU A 58 -6.10 16.05 4.93
CA LEU A 58 -6.29 14.69 4.44
C LEU A 58 -4.97 13.93 4.35
N ILE A 59 -3.92 14.54 3.81
CA ILE A 59 -2.59 13.92 3.73
C ILE A 59 -2.07 13.60 5.14
N GLU A 60 -2.15 14.54 6.07
CA GLU A 60 -1.72 14.35 7.46
C GLU A 60 -2.49 13.23 8.16
N GLU A 61 -3.81 13.18 8.02
CA GLU A 61 -4.63 12.11 8.60
C GLU A 61 -4.31 10.74 8.00
N VAL A 62 -4.07 10.66 6.68
CA VAL A 62 -3.69 9.40 6.01
C VAL A 62 -2.33 8.89 6.50
N ILE A 63 -1.32 9.78 6.59
CA ILE A 63 0.00 9.41 7.12
C ILE A 63 -0.14 8.94 8.57
N LYS A 64 -0.88 9.68 9.40
CA LYS A 64 -1.13 9.33 10.80
C LYS A 64 -1.81 7.96 10.94
N GLN A 65 -2.79 7.65 10.10
CA GLN A 65 -3.51 6.37 10.15
C GLN A 65 -2.64 5.19 9.70
N LEU A 66 -1.71 5.39 8.76
CA LEU A 66 -0.88 4.33 8.19
C LEU A 66 0.47 4.14 8.86
N ASN A 67 0.91 5.10 9.70
CA ASN A 67 2.24 5.10 10.34
C ASN A 67 2.59 3.80 11.08
N GLY A 68 1.60 3.10 11.66
CA GLY A 68 1.83 1.81 12.34
C GLY A 68 2.10 0.62 11.41
N ARG A 69 1.93 0.79 10.09
CA ARG A 69 2.13 -0.26 9.07
C ARG A 69 3.25 0.09 8.10
N PHE A 70 3.24 1.31 7.57
CA PHE A 70 4.27 1.84 6.67
C PHE A 70 4.15 3.35 6.55
N ASN A 71 5.19 4.01 6.02
CA ASN A 71 5.17 5.43 5.77
C ASN A 71 4.87 5.72 4.28
N PRO A 72 3.62 6.04 3.89
CA PRO A 72 3.28 6.36 2.51
C PRO A 72 3.95 7.67 2.06
N SER A 73 4.44 7.71 0.82
CA SER A 73 4.91 8.97 0.24
C SER A 73 3.72 9.86 -0.13
N VAL A 74 3.90 11.18 -0.02
CA VAL A 74 2.88 12.16 -0.42
C VAL A 74 2.44 11.97 -1.89
N SER A 75 3.37 11.57 -2.76
CA SER A 75 3.08 11.25 -4.17
C SER A 75 2.11 10.07 -4.31
N ALA A 76 2.29 9.01 -3.52
CA ALA A 76 1.38 7.84 -3.54
C ALA A 76 -0.03 8.19 -3.03
N ILE A 77 -0.12 9.06 -2.01
CA ILE A 77 -1.40 9.56 -1.50
C ILE A 77 -2.11 10.39 -2.57
N LYS A 78 -1.40 11.34 -3.22
CA LYS A 78 -1.96 12.18 -4.29
C LYS A 78 -2.50 11.33 -5.46
N LYS A 79 -1.72 10.35 -5.94
CA LYS A 79 -2.19 9.41 -6.98
C LYS A 79 -3.44 8.64 -6.57
N SER A 80 -3.52 8.25 -5.29
CA SER A 80 -4.68 7.54 -4.75
C SER A 80 -5.91 8.44 -4.65
N ILE A 81 -5.75 9.72 -4.32
CA ILE A 81 -6.84 10.71 -4.33
C ILE A 81 -7.40 10.87 -5.74
N GLU A 82 -6.56 11.06 -6.76
CA GLU A 82 -7.06 11.19 -8.15
C GLU A 82 -7.81 9.92 -8.57
N SER A 83 -7.29 8.73 -8.27
CA SER A 83 -7.97 7.46 -8.56
C SER A 83 -9.32 7.33 -7.84
N LEU A 84 -9.47 7.87 -6.63
CA LEU A 84 -10.73 7.87 -5.89
C LEU A 84 -11.74 8.90 -6.43
N ILE A 85 -11.26 10.00 -7.02
CA ILE A 85 -12.10 10.95 -7.75
C ILE A 85 -12.62 10.30 -9.04
N GLU A 86 -11.75 9.66 -9.83
CA GLU A 86 -12.15 8.92 -11.03
C GLU A 86 -13.20 7.85 -10.74
N LYS A 87 -13.05 7.12 -9.62
CA LYS A 87 -13.99 6.09 -9.16
C LYS A 87 -15.25 6.65 -8.48
N GLN A 88 -15.44 7.97 -8.44
CA GLN A 88 -16.61 8.62 -7.85
C GLN A 88 -16.81 8.30 -6.34
N TYR A 89 -15.73 8.17 -5.57
CA TYR A 89 -15.81 8.08 -4.10
C TYR A 89 -15.77 9.45 -3.43
N MET A 90 -15.13 10.43 -4.09
CA MET A 90 -14.98 11.79 -3.61
C MET A 90 -14.86 12.76 -4.79
N GLU A 91 -15.11 14.03 -4.56
CA GLU A 91 -14.98 15.09 -5.55
C GLU A 91 -14.28 16.32 -4.97
N ARG A 92 -13.80 17.21 -5.83
CA ARG A 92 -13.32 18.53 -5.39
C ARG A 92 -14.51 19.46 -5.24
N THR A 93 -14.49 20.30 -4.22
CA THR A 93 -15.54 21.33 -4.05
C THR A 93 -15.51 22.32 -5.21
N GLN A 94 -16.66 22.90 -5.55
CA GLN A 94 -16.75 23.96 -6.58
C GLN A 94 -15.97 25.23 -6.18
N ASN A 95 -15.84 25.48 -4.87
CA ASN A 95 -15.22 26.69 -4.34
C ASN A 95 -13.69 26.59 -4.25
N SER A 96 -13.13 25.39 -4.13
CA SER A 96 -11.70 25.20 -3.93
C SER A 96 -11.20 23.85 -4.46
N LYS A 97 -10.07 23.90 -5.19
CA LYS A 97 -9.35 22.69 -5.62
C LYS A 97 -8.66 21.96 -4.47
N ASP A 98 -8.45 22.63 -3.34
CA ASP A 98 -7.74 22.11 -2.16
C ASP A 98 -8.69 21.55 -1.09
N GLU A 99 -9.96 21.35 -1.44
CA GLU A 99 -10.97 20.78 -0.55
C GLU A 99 -11.76 19.69 -1.27
N TYR A 100 -12.02 18.61 -0.54
CA TYR A 100 -12.70 17.44 -1.06
C TYR A 100 -14.00 17.17 -0.32
N CYS A 101 -14.99 16.66 -1.04
CA CYS A 101 -16.26 16.12 -0.51
C CYS A 101 -16.34 14.62 -0.74
N TYR A 102 -16.88 13.88 0.23
CA TYR A 102 -17.24 12.48 0.06
C TYR A 102 -18.61 12.34 -0.60
N ILE A 103 -18.74 11.47 -1.62
CA ILE A 103 -19.96 11.37 -2.45
C ILE A 103 -20.60 9.97 -2.50
N ALA A 104 -19.95 8.96 -1.91
CA ALA A 104 -20.40 7.56 -1.94
C ALA A 104 -21.12 7.09 -0.65
#